data_AF-A0A2N1M537-F1
#
_entry.id   AF-A0A2N1M537-F1
#
_cell.length_a   1.000
_cell.length_b   1.000
_cell.length_c   1.000
_cell.angle_alpha   90.00
_cell.angle_beta   90.00
_cell.angle_gamma   90.00
#
_symmetry.space_group_name_H-M   'P 1'
#
loop_
_entity.id
_entity.type
_entity.pdbx_description
1 polymer ?
#
loop_
_entity_poly.entity_id
_entity_poly.type
_entity_poly.pdbx_seq_one_letter_code
_entity_poly.pdbx_strand_id
1 'polypeptide(L)'
;MILTENKPSTEPSSFIFLKNMCSFALIITLIIYTYNQFSQFCDSISNPNLNFRQQNLKKSLSDSQNAKIIIRACSSYPINCTYNNNECELYENTNYDTTTCGSANSFHYVLDYQAIVEINPFITEVYLDGLVLDDKYYKSNTNSLRKLFIINEQTMVVYYSITISERITDDYAYGLAGGEVMDFVDFNAHTTAITTSKTQNITTIILMPVSMDINYKVESYYDFSMIISNIGGFFSFLSGIFVFLFGTNKLAPWGFLQTHWKDQKRHIGGTRSKY
;
A
#
# COMPACT_ATOMS: atom_id res chain seq x y z
N MET A 1 -46.33 -20.85 43.58
CA MET A 1 -45.37 -21.14 42.49
C MET A 1 -46.13 -21.93 41.44
N ILE A 2 -46.61 -21.27 40.39
CA ILE A 2 -47.40 -21.90 39.33
C ILE A 2 -46.38 -22.45 38.31
N LEU A 3 -46.20 -23.77 38.28
CA LEU A 3 -45.53 -24.43 37.17
C LEU A 3 -46.40 -24.20 35.93
N THR A 4 -45.98 -23.30 35.05
CA THR A 4 -46.54 -23.21 33.70
C THR A 4 -46.12 -24.48 32.95
N GLU A 5 -47.09 -25.36 32.80
CA GLU A 5 -47.07 -26.56 31.97
C GLU A 5 -46.58 -26.19 30.56
N ASN A 6 -45.47 -26.79 30.11
CA ASN A 6 -45.01 -26.65 28.73
C ASN A 6 -46.05 -27.31 27.83
N LYS A 7 -46.93 -26.51 27.23
CA LYS A 7 -47.83 -26.99 26.18
C LYS A 7 -47.00 -27.65 25.06
N PRO A 8 -47.35 -28.87 24.62
CA PRO A 8 -46.71 -29.48 23.47
C PRO A 8 -46.93 -28.60 22.23
N SER A 9 -45.89 -28.45 21.41
CA SER A 9 -45.95 -27.66 20.18
C SER A 9 -47.11 -28.15 19.32
N THR A 10 -48.04 -27.25 18.98
CA THR A 10 -49.17 -27.52 18.08
C THR A 10 -48.78 -27.46 16.61
N GLU A 11 -47.49 -27.31 16.30
CA GLU A 11 -47.00 -27.29 14.92
C GLU A 11 -46.98 -28.70 14.31
N PRO A 12 -47.51 -28.88 13.09
CA PRO A 12 -47.42 -30.16 12.39
C PRO A 12 -45.95 -30.51 12.12
N SER A 13 -45.60 -31.78 12.29
CA SER A 13 -44.23 -32.30 12.12
C SER A 13 -43.61 -31.98 10.76
N SER A 14 -44.43 -31.92 9.71
CA SER A 14 -44.03 -31.53 8.35
C SER A 14 -43.54 -30.07 8.27
N PHE A 15 -44.14 -29.16 9.06
CA PHE A 15 -43.75 -27.76 9.11
C PHE A 15 -42.42 -27.57 9.84
N ILE A 16 -42.22 -28.31 10.93
CA ILE A 16 -40.94 -28.37 11.66
C ILE A 16 -39.83 -28.89 10.73
N PHE A 17 -40.10 -29.95 9.97
CA PHE A 17 -39.14 -30.51 9.02
C PHE A 17 -38.79 -29.52 7.90
N LEU A 18 -39.79 -28.86 7.30
CA LEU A 18 -39.58 -27.86 6.24
C LEU A 18 -38.72 -26.68 6.73
N LYS A 19 -39.01 -26.18 7.94
CA LYS A 19 -38.25 -25.10 8.57
C LYS A 19 -36.78 -25.49 8.79
N ASN A 20 -36.52 -26.72 9.20
CA ASN A 20 -35.16 -27.24 9.38
C ASN A 20 -34.41 -27.35 8.05
N MET A 21 -35.06 -27.86 6.99
CA MET A 21 -34.47 -27.94 5.65
C MET A 21 -34.16 -26.56 5.07
N CYS A 22 -35.06 -25.60 5.24
CA CYS A 22 -34.85 -24.22 4.82
C CYS A 22 -33.71 -23.56 5.59
N SER A 23 -33.66 -23.74 6.92
CA SER A 23 -32.55 -23.27 7.74
C SER A 23 -31.20 -23.83 7.27
N PHE A 24 -31.14 -25.13 7.01
CA PHE A 24 -29.93 -25.80 6.52
C PHE A 24 -29.47 -25.25 5.16
N ALA A 25 -30.39 -25.01 4.23
CA ALA A 25 -30.08 -24.41 2.93
C ALA A 25 -29.52 -22.98 3.06
N LEU A 26 -30.10 -22.17 3.96
CA LEU A 26 -29.62 -20.81 4.24
C LEU A 26 -28.23 -20.81 4.89
N ILE A 27 -27.97 -21.77 5.80
CA ILE A 27 -26.64 -21.96 6.40
C ILE A 27 -25.60 -22.30 5.32
N ILE A 28 -25.89 -23.25 4.42
CA ILE A 28 -24.98 -23.60 3.33
C ILE A 28 -24.71 -22.39 2.44
N THR A 29 -25.76 -21.65 2.08
CA THR A 29 -25.64 -20.44 1.25
C THR A 29 -24.74 -19.39 1.93
N LEU A 30 -24.89 -19.17 3.24
CA LEU A 30 -24.05 -18.25 4.00
C LEU A 30 -22.59 -18.71 4.04
N ILE A 31 -22.34 -20.01 4.24
CA ILE A 31 -20.97 -20.57 4.26
C ILE A 31 -20.30 -20.35 2.90
N ILE A 32 -20.99 -20.67 1.80
CA ILE A 32 -20.46 -20.46 0.44
C ILE A 32 -20.17 -18.99 0.18
N TYR A 33 -21.10 -18.09 0.56
CA TYR A 33 -20.90 -16.66 0.39
C TYR A 33 -19.70 -16.15 1.21
N THR A 34 -19.60 -16.57 2.46
CA THR A 34 -18.50 -16.21 3.35
C THR A 34 -17.16 -16.69 2.79
N TYR A 35 -17.11 -17.94 2.32
CA TYR A 35 -15.92 -18.49 1.66
C TYR A 35 -15.52 -17.67 0.44
N ASN A 36 -16.46 -17.30 -0.44
CA ASN A 36 -16.17 -16.49 -1.62
C ASN A 36 -15.63 -15.10 -1.26
N GLN A 37 -16.18 -14.45 -0.24
CA GLN A 37 -15.70 -13.14 0.24
C GLN A 37 -14.27 -13.23 0.78
N PHE A 38 -13.96 -14.24 1.60
CA PHE A 38 -12.60 -14.46 2.10
C PHE A 38 -11.64 -14.91 1.00
N SER A 39 -12.09 -15.65 -0.02
CA SER A 39 -11.25 -16.00 -1.17
C SER A 39 -10.83 -14.74 -1.92
N GLN A 40 -11.77 -13.85 -2.24
CA GLN A 40 -11.48 -12.59 -2.94
C GLN A 40 -10.51 -11.70 -2.16
N PHE A 41 -10.60 -11.71 -0.83
CA PHE A 41 -9.65 -11.04 0.05
C PHE A 41 -8.23 -11.59 -0.11
N CYS A 42 -8.06 -12.90 0.09
CA CYS A 42 -6.77 -13.57 -0.01
C CYS A 42 -6.15 -13.40 -1.41
N ASP A 43 -6.98 -13.46 -2.45
CA ASP A 43 -6.57 -13.21 -3.83
C ASP A 43 -6.06 -11.78 -4.01
N SER A 44 -6.72 -10.79 -3.39
CA SER A 44 -6.30 -9.38 -3.45
C SER A 44 -5.00 -9.10 -2.70
N ILE A 45 -4.70 -9.84 -1.63
CA ILE A 45 -3.41 -9.75 -0.93
C ILE A 45 -2.29 -10.26 -1.82
N SER A 46 -2.52 -11.38 -2.50
CA SER A 46 -1.52 -12.00 -3.38
C SER A 46 -1.34 -11.23 -4.68
N ASN A 47 -2.42 -10.63 -5.20
CA ASN A 47 -2.47 -9.88 -6.44
C ASN A 47 -3.24 -8.57 -6.22
N PRO A 48 -2.59 -7.51 -5.70
CA PRO A 48 -3.24 -6.23 -5.51
C PRO A 48 -3.73 -5.62 -6.82
N ASN A 49 -4.83 -4.89 -6.74
CA ASN A 49 -5.31 -4.08 -7.84
C ASN A 49 -4.43 -2.83 -7.96
N LEU A 50 -3.90 -2.58 -9.16
CA LEU A 50 -3.07 -1.43 -9.44
C LEU A 50 -3.89 -0.30 -10.04
N ASN A 51 -3.97 0.82 -9.33
CA ASN A 51 -4.59 2.04 -9.83
C ASN A 51 -3.51 2.98 -10.36
N PHE A 52 -3.64 3.37 -11.63
CA PHE A 52 -2.74 4.32 -12.28
C PHE A 52 -3.42 5.67 -12.43
N ARG A 53 -2.75 6.72 -11.98
CA ARG A 53 -3.18 8.11 -12.18
C ARG A 53 -2.02 8.92 -12.72
N GLN A 54 -2.30 9.84 -13.63
CA GLN A 54 -1.31 10.77 -14.16
C GLN A 54 -1.69 12.19 -13.72
N GLN A 55 -0.71 12.95 -13.25
CA GLN A 55 -0.89 14.34 -12.87
C GLN A 55 0.13 15.22 -13.60
N ASN A 56 -0.37 16.26 -14.27
CA ASN A 56 0.48 17.20 -14.98
C ASN A 56 0.93 18.34 -14.04
N LEU A 57 2.23 18.47 -13.81
CA LEU A 57 2.82 19.52 -12.99
C LEU A 57 2.56 20.92 -13.53
N LYS A 58 2.49 21.15 -14.86
CA LYS A 58 2.24 22.50 -15.41
C LYS A 58 0.85 23.03 -15.04
N LYS A 59 -0.15 22.16 -14.91
CA LYS A 59 -1.49 22.54 -14.45
C LYS A 59 -1.54 22.75 -12.93
N SER A 60 -0.59 22.18 -12.20
CA SER A 60 -0.43 22.31 -10.74
C SER A 60 0.48 23.47 -10.33
N LEU A 61 1.41 23.89 -11.19
CA LEU A 61 2.35 24.98 -10.97
C LEU A 61 1.69 26.37 -10.91
N SER A 62 0.43 26.50 -11.36
CA SER A 62 -0.39 27.68 -11.07
C SER A 62 -0.77 27.79 -9.59
N ASP A 63 -0.72 26.68 -8.85
CA ASP A 63 -1.03 26.55 -7.43
C ASP A 63 0.19 25.96 -6.68
N SER A 64 1.25 26.75 -6.49
CA SER A 64 2.31 26.56 -5.47
C SER A 64 2.98 25.18 -5.30
N GLN A 65 2.88 24.24 -6.25
CA GLN A 65 3.55 22.94 -6.14
C GLN A 65 5.00 23.03 -6.65
N ASN A 66 5.95 23.15 -5.72
CA ASN A 66 7.38 23.18 -6.01
C ASN A 66 7.96 21.75 -5.94
N ALA A 67 7.89 21.01 -7.04
CA ALA A 67 8.58 19.72 -7.14
C ALA A 67 10.10 19.95 -7.18
N LYS A 68 10.83 19.35 -6.24
CA LYS A 68 12.29 19.38 -6.16
C LYS A 68 12.86 17.97 -6.21
N ILE A 69 13.98 17.80 -6.91
CA ILE A 69 14.70 16.53 -7.04
C ILE A 69 15.85 16.52 -6.05
N ILE A 70 16.03 15.39 -5.38
CA ILE A 70 17.21 15.15 -4.55
C ILE A 70 18.19 14.29 -5.33
N ILE A 71 19.36 14.86 -5.60
CA ILE A 71 20.49 14.12 -6.15
C ILE A 71 21.42 13.74 -5.02
N ARG A 72 21.88 12.48 -5.02
CA ARG A 72 23.01 12.03 -4.21
C ARG A 72 24.25 11.96 -5.08
N ALA A 73 25.30 12.69 -4.70
CA ALA A 73 26.61 12.62 -5.32
C ALA A 73 27.61 11.97 -4.36
N CYS A 74 28.37 11.00 -4.85
CA CYS A 74 29.43 10.34 -4.10
C CYS A 74 30.80 10.87 -4.54
N SER A 75 31.69 11.13 -3.58
CA SER A 75 33.07 11.52 -3.86
C SER A 75 34.03 11.15 -2.73
N SER A 76 35.28 10.84 -3.07
CA SER A 76 36.34 10.65 -2.08
C SER A 76 36.84 11.96 -1.46
N TYR A 77 36.47 13.10 -2.05
CA TYR A 77 36.88 14.43 -1.61
C TYR A 77 35.67 15.28 -1.23
N PRO A 78 35.85 16.37 -0.47
CA PRO A 78 34.82 17.39 -0.34
C PRO A 78 34.49 17.93 -1.73
N ILE A 79 33.20 18.00 -2.06
CA ILE A 79 32.75 18.55 -3.34
C ILE A 79 32.01 19.87 -3.10
N ASN A 80 32.19 20.79 -4.04
CA ASN A 80 31.40 22.00 -4.14
C ASN A 80 30.38 21.81 -5.26
N CYS A 81 29.14 22.20 -4.97
CA CYS A 81 28.04 22.13 -5.91
C CYS A 81 27.48 23.53 -6.11
N THR A 82 27.35 23.92 -7.37
CA THR A 82 26.69 25.17 -7.78
C THR A 82 25.50 24.86 -8.67
N TYR A 83 24.40 25.56 -8.42
CA TYR A 83 23.13 25.41 -9.11
C TYR A 83 22.56 26.81 -9.41
N ASN A 84 22.30 27.12 -10.70
CA ASN A 84 21.83 28.44 -11.14
C ASN A 84 22.64 29.64 -10.59
N ASN A 85 23.97 29.52 -10.55
CA ASN A 85 24.93 30.48 -9.96
C ASN A 85 24.85 30.66 -8.43
N ASN A 86 24.04 29.86 -7.74
CA ASN A 86 24.00 29.79 -6.27
C ASN A 86 24.67 28.50 -5.78
N GLU A 87 24.99 28.43 -4.50
CA GLU A 87 25.43 27.18 -3.88
C GLU A 87 24.24 26.21 -3.77
N CYS A 88 24.50 24.93 -4.03
CA CYS A 88 23.47 23.90 -3.86
C CYS A 88 23.10 23.75 -2.39
N GLU A 89 21.80 23.71 -2.10
CA GLU A 89 21.29 23.44 -0.77
C GLU A 89 21.48 21.97 -0.42
N LEU A 90 22.13 21.70 0.72
CA LEU A 90 22.24 20.35 1.26
C LEU A 90 20.89 19.94 1.86
N TYR A 91 20.45 18.73 1.53
CA TYR A 91 19.27 18.17 2.16
C TYR A 91 19.65 17.38 3.41
N GLU A 92 19.49 18.02 4.57
CA GLU A 92 19.74 17.42 5.88
C GLU A 92 18.52 16.59 6.34
N ASN A 93 18.37 15.37 5.83
CA ASN A 93 17.43 14.41 6.42
C ASN A 93 18.21 13.24 7.03
N THR A 94 17.87 12.86 8.25
CA THR A 94 18.64 11.93 9.10
C THR A 94 18.43 10.45 8.76
N ASN A 95 17.52 10.12 7.84
CA ASN A 95 17.14 8.74 7.48
C ASN A 95 17.77 8.25 6.15
N TYR A 96 18.98 8.71 5.84
CA TYR A 96 19.73 8.19 4.69
C TYR A 96 20.44 6.89 5.01
N ASP A 97 20.24 5.92 4.13
CA ASP A 97 21.06 4.71 4.13
C ASP A 97 22.42 5.09 3.54
N THR A 98 23.40 5.26 4.43
CA THR A 98 24.78 5.70 4.13
C THR A 98 25.58 4.64 3.38
N THR A 99 25.02 3.45 3.18
CA THR A 99 25.71 2.28 2.62
C THR A 99 25.90 2.32 1.10
N THR A 100 25.26 3.25 0.39
CA THR A 100 25.21 3.22 -1.08
C THR A 100 26.42 3.87 -1.76
N CYS A 101 27.08 4.84 -1.10
CA CYS A 101 28.30 5.47 -1.62
C CYS A 101 29.59 4.76 -1.16
N GLY A 102 29.65 3.42 -1.14
CA GLY A 102 30.87 2.67 -0.76
C GLY A 102 31.67 3.29 0.41
N SER A 103 33.00 3.39 0.27
CA SER A 103 33.90 4.06 1.23
C SER A 103 34.05 5.58 0.99
N ALA A 104 33.14 6.19 0.23
CA ALA A 104 33.20 7.59 -0.19
C ALA A 104 32.23 8.47 0.63
N ASN A 105 32.49 9.77 0.66
CA ASN A 105 31.55 10.74 1.21
C ASN A 105 30.30 10.82 0.32
N SER A 106 29.13 10.99 0.94
CA SER A 106 27.84 11.14 0.27
C SER A 106 27.30 12.55 0.52
N PHE A 107 26.87 13.21 -0.54
CA PHE A 107 26.32 14.56 -0.50
C PHE A 107 24.95 14.56 -1.17
N HIS A 108 23.94 15.07 -0.47
CA HIS A 108 22.56 15.11 -0.93
C HIS A 108 22.18 16.55 -1.22
N TYR A 109 21.87 16.85 -2.47
CA TYR A 109 21.54 18.20 -2.93
C TYR A 109 20.09 18.30 -3.36
N VAL A 110 19.42 19.36 -2.91
CA VAL A 110 18.07 19.73 -3.36
C VAL A 110 18.18 20.59 -4.61
N LEU A 111 17.48 20.20 -5.66
CA LEU A 111 17.51 20.88 -6.95
C LEU A 111 16.10 21.08 -7.46
N ASP A 112 15.87 22.11 -8.27
CA ASP A 112 14.58 22.26 -8.93
C ASP A 112 14.35 21.13 -9.94
N TYR A 113 13.09 20.92 -10.30
CA TYR A 113 12.67 19.90 -11.26
C TYR A 113 13.44 20.00 -12.60
N GLN A 114 13.80 21.19 -13.04
CA GLN A 114 14.68 21.38 -14.18
C GLN A 114 15.85 22.25 -13.74
N ALA A 115 17.06 21.72 -13.86
CA ALA A 115 18.22 22.31 -13.22
C ALA A 115 19.51 22.08 -14.02
N ILE A 116 20.43 23.05 -13.97
CA ILE A 116 21.81 22.90 -14.44
C ILE A 116 22.72 23.00 -13.22
N VAL A 117 23.45 21.91 -12.96
CA VAL A 117 24.25 21.71 -11.77
C VAL A 117 25.70 21.52 -12.17
N GLU A 118 26.62 22.14 -11.46
CA GLU A 118 28.05 21.95 -11.63
C GLU A 118 28.64 21.43 -10.33
N ILE A 119 29.41 20.34 -10.43
CA ILE A 119 30.04 19.68 -9.29
C ILE A 119 31.54 19.56 -9.52
N ASN A 120 32.33 19.98 -8.52
CA ASN A 120 33.80 20.03 -8.53
C ASN A 120 34.33 19.44 -7.20
N PRO A 121 35.47 18.71 -7.15
CA PRO A 121 36.36 18.38 -8.26
C PRO A 121 36.08 17.09 -9.01
N PHE A 122 35.65 16.05 -8.30
CA PHE A 122 35.41 14.75 -8.94
C PHE A 122 34.27 14.05 -8.25
N ILE A 123 33.37 13.50 -9.06
CA ILE A 123 32.31 12.61 -8.60
C ILE A 123 32.58 11.20 -9.10
N THR A 124 32.36 10.22 -8.23
CA THR A 124 32.50 8.81 -8.57
C THR A 124 31.16 8.23 -9.02
N GLU A 125 30.09 8.64 -8.35
CA GLU A 125 28.74 8.13 -8.58
C GLU A 125 27.70 9.21 -8.33
N VAL A 126 26.60 9.14 -9.07
CA VAL A 126 25.45 10.03 -8.89
C VAL A 126 24.18 9.20 -8.97
N TYR A 127 23.22 9.51 -8.09
CA TYR A 127 21.93 8.85 -8.00
C TYR A 127 20.82 9.90 -7.92
N LEU A 128 19.66 9.59 -8.52
CA LEU A 128 18.41 10.28 -8.20
C LEU A 128 17.84 9.62 -6.96
N ASP A 129 17.97 10.29 -5.81
CA ASP A 129 17.78 9.67 -4.49
C ASP A 129 16.40 9.92 -3.90
N GLY A 130 15.71 10.95 -4.36
CA GLY A 130 14.35 11.22 -3.95
C GLY A 130 13.70 12.40 -4.64
N LEU A 131 12.43 12.60 -4.30
CA LEU A 131 11.58 13.68 -4.77
C LEU A 131 10.96 14.37 -3.56
N VAL A 132 11.01 15.70 -3.53
CA VAL A 132 10.21 16.50 -2.61
C VAL A 132 9.07 17.11 -3.41
N LEU A 133 7.83 16.82 -3.00
CA LEU A 133 6.62 17.36 -3.60
C LEU A 133 5.74 17.88 -2.48
N ASP A 134 5.42 19.17 -2.50
CA ASP A 134 4.60 19.85 -1.47
C ASP A 134 5.08 19.55 -0.04
N ASP A 135 6.39 19.72 0.19
CA ASP A 135 7.09 19.43 1.45
C ASP A 135 7.10 17.96 1.90
N LYS A 136 6.45 17.06 1.15
CA LYS A 136 6.54 15.61 1.37
C LYS A 136 7.73 15.02 0.64
N TYR A 137 8.57 14.31 1.38
CA TYR A 137 9.72 13.59 0.84
C TYR A 137 9.32 12.16 0.44
N TYR A 138 9.61 11.82 -0.81
CA TYR A 138 9.50 10.49 -1.38
C TYR A 138 10.91 9.94 -1.60
N LYS A 139 11.27 8.90 -0.86
CA LYS A 139 12.56 8.23 -1.00
C LYS A 139 12.58 7.38 -2.27
N SER A 140 13.71 7.36 -2.99
CA SER A 140 13.85 6.44 -4.11
C SER A 140 13.83 4.99 -3.64
N ASN A 141 13.15 4.14 -4.39
CA ASN A 141 13.13 2.70 -4.09
C ASN A 141 14.53 2.11 -4.24
N THR A 142 15.03 1.46 -3.19
CA THR A 142 16.38 0.90 -3.14
C THR A 142 16.61 -0.15 -4.21
N ASN A 143 15.57 -0.89 -4.60
CA ASN A 143 15.64 -1.91 -5.65
C ASN A 143 15.72 -1.31 -7.07
N SER A 144 15.24 -0.08 -7.26
CA SER A 144 15.26 0.61 -8.55
C SER A 144 16.30 1.73 -8.62
N LEU A 145 17.02 1.99 -7.52
CA LEU A 145 18.07 3.00 -7.45
C LEU A 145 19.20 2.64 -8.43
N ARG A 146 19.30 3.41 -9.52
CA ARG A 146 20.31 3.19 -10.55
C ARG A 146 21.37 4.29 -10.48
N LYS A 147 22.63 3.86 -10.55
CA LYS A 147 23.76 4.75 -10.76
C LYS A 147 23.61 5.41 -12.12
N LEU A 148 23.63 6.74 -12.14
CA LEU A 148 23.74 7.51 -13.37
C LEU A 148 25.15 7.33 -13.93
N PHE A 149 25.25 6.98 -15.21
CA PHE A 149 26.53 6.94 -15.89
C PHE A 149 26.97 8.38 -16.16
N ILE A 150 27.97 8.84 -15.41
CA ILE A 150 28.51 10.21 -15.45
C ILE A 150 30.01 10.13 -15.76
N ILE A 151 30.45 11.02 -16.65
CA ILE A 151 31.85 11.19 -17.01
C ILE A 151 32.29 12.56 -16.48
N ASN A 152 33.36 12.59 -15.69
CA ASN A 152 33.91 13.85 -15.19
C ASN A 152 34.42 14.70 -16.37
N GLU A 153 34.45 16.03 -16.19
CA GLU A 153 34.90 16.98 -17.23
C GLU A 153 34.03 16.95 -18.50
N GLN A 154 32.78 16.51 -18.37
CA GLN A 154 31.80 16.55 -19.45
C GLN A 154 30.48 17.13 -18.98
N THR A 155 29.70 17.60 -19.95
CA THR A 155 28.31 17.97 -19.72
C THR A 155 27.44 16.75 -19.97
N MET A 156 26.83 16.24 -18.90
CA MET A 156 25.91 15.12 -18.91
C MET A 156 24.48 15.62 -18.82
N VAL A 157 23.62 15.18 -19.73
CA VAL A 157 22.17 15.41 -19.62
C VAL A 157 21.52 14.17 -19.06
N VAL A 158 20.75 14.35 -17.99
CA VAL A 158 19.98 13.32 -17.33
C VAL A 158 18.52 13.53 -17.70
N TYR A 159 18.05 12.68 -18.61
CA TYR A 159 16.65 12.59 -18.96
C TYR A 159 15.96 11.69 -17.97
N TYR A 160 14.87 12.14 -17.36
CA TYR A 160 14.17 11.33 -16.39
C TYR A 160 12.65 11.46 -16.45
N SER A 161 11.97 10.42 -16.00
CA SER A 161 10.53 10.42 -15.74
C SER A 161 10.25 9.81 -14.37
N ILE A 162 9.17 10.23 -13.75
CA ILE A 162 8.86 9.92 -12.35
C ILE A 162 7.63 9.05 -12.26
N THR A 163 7.72 8.00 -11.45
CA THR A 163 6.57 7.27 -10.95
C THR A 163 6.62 7.24 -9.42
N ILE A 164 5.60 7.80 -8.76
CA ILE A 164 5.39 7.65 -7.33
C ILE A 164 4.54 6.41 -7.13
N SER A 165 5.04 5.49 -6.31
CA SER A 165 4.37 4.25 -6.00
C SER A 165 4.03 4.22 -4.51
N GLU A 166 2.77 3.96 -4.21
CA GLU A 166 2.24 3.75 -2.86
C GLU A 166 1.96 2.26 -2.69
N ARG A 167 2.67 1.63 -1.75
CA ARG A 167 2.48 0.21 -1.43
C ARG A 167 2.25 0.04 0.06
N ILE A 168 1.52 -1.00 0.39
CA ILE A 168 1.29 -1.43 1.75
C ILE A 168 2.32 -2.51 2.08
N THR A 169 3.04 -2.37 3.20
CA THR A 169 4.15 -3.29 3.53
C THR A 169 3.92 -4.16 4.75
N ASP A 170 2.88 -3.91 5.54
CA ASP A 170 2.57 -4.73 6.72
C ASP A 170 1.28 -5.53 6.51
N ASP A 171 1.26 -6.78 6.97
CA ASP A 171 0.10 -7.69 6.89
C ASP A 171 -1.09 -7.17 7.70
N TYR A 172 -0.83 -6.33 8.72
CA TYR A 172 -1.87 -5.65 9.50
C TYR A 172 -2.65 -4.61 8.70
N ALA A 173 -2.23 -4.28 7.48
CA ALA A 173 -2.76 -3.17 6.70
C ALA A 173 -3.86 -3.53 5.70
N TYR A 174 -4.13 -4.82 5.48
CA TYR A 174 -5.17 -5.28 4.54
C TYR A 174 -6.58 -5.14 5.15
N GLY A 175 -6.93 -3.95 5.63
CA GLY A 175 -8.26 -3.63 6.18
C GLY A 175 -8.46 -3.98 7.67
N LEU A 176 -7.41 -4.42 8.36
CA LEU A 176 -7.35 -4.35 9.82
C LEU A 176 -6.74 -3.00 10.19
N ALA A 177 -7.21 -2.39 11.28
CA ALA A 177 -6.82 -1.03 11.64
C ALA A 177 -5.29 -0.90 11.82
N GLY A 178 -4.66 0.05 11.12
CA GLY A 178 -3.32 0.55 11.49
C GLY A 178 -2.14 0.11 10.63
N GLY A 179 -2.34 -0.27 9.37
CA GLY A 179 -1.25 -0.57 8.43
C GLY A 179 -0.28 0.58 8.15
N GLU A 180 1.02 0.28 8.04
CA GLU A 180 2.02 1.22 7.56
C GLU A 180 2.03 1.25 6.02
N VAL A 181 1.77 2.42 5.47
CA VAL A 181 1.86 2.72 4.05
C VAL A 181 3.24 3.26 3.75
N MET A 182 3.93 2.68 2.77
CA MET A 182 5.20 3.18 2.29
C MET A 182 5.07 3.75 0.89
N ASP A 183 5.42 5.03 0.78
CA ASP A 183 5.55 5.72 -0.49
C ASP A 183 7.00 5.77 -0.93
N PHE A 184 7.23 5.47 -2.19
CA PHE A 184 8.54 5.59 -2.81
C PHE A 184 8.42 6.18 -4.21
N VAL A 185 9.54 6.70 -4.69
CA VAL A 185 9.66 7.21 -6.04
C VAL A 185 10.57 6.30 -6.87
N ASP A 186 10.16 6.04 -8.10
CA ASP A 186 10.96 5.35 -9.11
C ASP A 186 11.32 6.37 -10.21
N PHE A 187 12.62 6.49 -10.46
CA PHE A 187 13.14 7.29 -11.56
C PHE A 187 13.52 6.40 -12.73
N ASN A 188 12.82 6.57 -13.85
CA ASN A 188 13.28 6.02 -15.12
C ASN A 188 14.17 7.07 -15.79
N ALA A 189 15.47 6.94 -15.56
CA ALA A 189 16.47 7.91 -16.01
C ALA A 189 17.49 7.31 -16.98
N HIS A 190 17.91 8.10 -17.96
CA HIS A 190 19.01 7.79 -18.86
C HIS A 190 19.91 9.02 -19.03
N THR A 191 21.20 8.77 -19.24
CA THR A 191 22.19 9.83 -19.38
C THR A 191 22.74 9.90 -20.79
N THR A 192 23.07 11.11 -21.24
CA THR A 192 23.71 11.35 -22.53
C THR A 192 24.76 12.44 -22.38
N ALA A 193 25.97 12.19 -22.89
CA ALA A 193 27.02 13.21 -22.94
C ALA A 193 26.79 14.09 -24.18
N ILE A 194 26.75 15.42 -23.99
CA ILE A 194 26.55 16.36 -25.12
C ILE A 194 27.87 16.94 -25.60
N THR A 195 28.79 17.27 -24.71
CA THR A 195 30.06 17.93 -25.05
C THR A 195 31.17 17.58 -24.06
N THR A 196 32.41 17.55 -24.55
CA THR A 196 33.62 17.68 -23.73
C THR A 196 33.62 19.05 -23.07
N SER A 197 33.58 19.10 -21.73
CA SER A 197 33.64 20.37 -21.00
C SER A 197 34.99 21.04 -21.26
N LYS A 198 35.02 22.37 -21.30
CA LYS A 198 36.26 23.15 -21.41
C LYS A 198 36.96 23.36 -20.06
N THR A 199 36.30 23.01 -18.96
CA THR A 199 36.77 23.24 -17.60
C THR A 199 37.23 21.94 -16.95
N GLN A 200 38.52 21.89 -16.57
CA GLN A 200 39.12 20.81 -15.81
C GLN A 200 38.42 20.63 -14.45
N ASN A 201 38.27 19.38 -14.01
CA ASN A 201 37.68 19.01 -12.71
C ASN A 201 36.25 19.51 -12.47
N ILE A 202 35.47 19.84 -13.51
CA ILE A 202 34.06 20.22 -13.34
C ILE A 202 33.19 19.25 -14.11
N THR A 203 32.22 18.68 -13.41
CA THR A 203 31.18 17.86 -14.04
C THR A 203 29.87 18.64 -14.05
N THR A 204 29.35 18.90 -15.24
CA THR A 204 28.07 19.61 -15.40
C THR A 204 26.97 18.59 -15.64
N ILE A 205 25.92 18.63 -14.83
CA ILE A 205 24.75 17.78 -14.91
C ILE A 205 23.54 18.64 -15.24
N ILE A 206 22.87 18.34 -16.35
CA ILE A 206 21.63 19.00 -16.75
C ILE A 206 20.49 18.02 -16.47
N LEU A 207 19.63 18.36 -15.51
CA LEU A 207 18.40 17.65 -15.22
C LEU A 207 17.32 18.08 -16.22
N MET A 208 16.83 17.12 -17.02
CA MET A 208 15.77 17.39 -17.99
C MET A 208 14.64 16.36 -17.87
N PRO A 209 13.47 16.75 -17.32
CA PRO A 209 12.34 15.84 -17.27
C PRO A 209 11.81 15.57 -18.68
N VAL A 210 11.55 14.29 -19.01
CA VAL A 210 10.98 13.87 -20.31
C VAL A 210 9.54 14.37 -20.46
N SER A 211 8.81 14.37 -19.35
CA SER A 211 7.49 15.01 -19.23
C SER A 211 7.38 15.74 -17.91
N MET A 212 6.51 16.74 -17.88
CA MET A 212 6.05 17.38 -16.65
C MET A 212 4.94 16.58 -15.97
N ASP A 213 4.68 15.35 -16.39
CA ASP A 213 3.71 14.48 -15.73
C ASP A 213 4.39 13.61 -14.67
N ILE A 214 3.76 13.53 -13.50
CA ILE A 214 4.07 12.53 -12.47
C ILE A 214 3.04 11.42 -12.60
N ASN A 215 3.52 10.19 -12.73
CA ASN A 215 2.68 9.00 -12.67
C ASN A 215 2.55 8.54 -11.22
N TYR A 216 1.34 8.21 -10.81
CA TYR A 216 1.03 7.61 -9.52
C TYR A 216 0.57 6.18 -9.75
N LYS A 217 1.16 5.26 -9.00
CA LYS A 217 0.78 3.86 -8.94
C LYS A 217 0.39 3.54 -7.50
N VAL A 218 -0.89 3.29 -7.26
CA VAL A 218 -1.41 2.96 -5.92
C VAL A 218 -1.88 1.52 -5.91
N GLU A 219 -1.35 0.73 -4.99
CA GLU A 219 -1.82 -0.63 -4.73
C GLU A 219 -3.08 -0.57 -3.87
N SER A 220 -4.14 -1.23 -4.34
CA SER A 220 -5.42 -1.30 -3.65
C SER A 220 -5.79 -2.75 -3.35
N TYR A 221 -6.32 -2.94 -2.16
CA TYR A 221 -6.64 -4.25 -1.59
C TYR A 221 -8.12 -4.30 -1.22
N TYR A 222 -8.68 -5.50 -1.13
CA TYR A 222 -10.01 -5.64 -0.54
C TYR A 222 -9.93 -5.37 0.96
N ASP A 223 -10.78 -4.47 1.44
CA ASP A 223 -10.82 -4.11 2.86
C ASP A 223 -11.55 -5.20 3.67
N PHE A 224 -10.87 -5.76 4.67
CA PHE A 224 -11.45 -6.69 5.64
C PHE A 224 -12.71 -6.14 6.33
N SER A 225 -12.75 -4.83 6.61
CA SER A 225 -13.93 -4.18 7.20
C SER A 225 -15.13 -4.22 6.25
N MET A 226 -14.89 -4.01 4.95
CA MET A 226 -15.92 -4.15 3.92
C MET A 226 -16.42 -5.60 3.82
N ILE A 227 -15.52 -6.58 3.94
CA ILE A 227 -15.87 -8.02 3.94
C ILE A 227 -16.76 -8.38 5.12
N ILE A 228 -16.40 -7.97 6.34
CA ILE A 228 -17.24 -8.23 7.52
C ILE A 228 -18.61 -7.58 7.35
N SER A 229 -18.65 -6.33 6.87
CA SER A 229 -19.90 -5.62 6.61
C SER A 229 -20.78 -6.35 5.59
N ASN A 230 -20.19 -6.81 4.49
CA ASN A 230 -20.88 -7.57 3.45
C ASN A 230 -21.43 -8.91 3.97
N ILE A 231 -20.66 -9.64 4.79
CA ILE A 231 -21.11 -10.88 5.42
C ILE A 231 -22.24 -10.60 6.42
N GLY A 232 -22.10 -9.57 7.26
CA GLY A 232 -23.12 -9.17 8.23
C GLY A 232 -24.43 -8.71 7.57
N GLY A 233 -24.33 -7.96 6.47
CA GLY A 233 -25.46 -7.53 5.65
C GLY A 233 -26.18 -8.73 5.01
N PHE A 234 -25.43 -9.65 4.41
CA PHE A 234 -26.00 -10.87 3.82
C PHE A 234 -26.64 -11.77 4.87
N PHE A 235 -26.00 -11.94 6.03
CA PHE A 235 -26.58 -12.64 7.18
C PHE A 235 -27.91 -12.02 7.61
N SER A 236 -27.96 -10.70 7.73
CA SER A 236 -29.17 -9.97 8.13
C SER A 236 -30.30 -10.15 7.10
N PHE A 237 -29.96 -10.13 5.81
CA PHE A 237 -30.90 -10.41 4.73
C PHE A 237 -31.47 -11.84 4.80
N LEU A 238 -30.63 -12.87 4.93
CA LEU A 238 -31.09 -14.26 5.05
C LEU A 238 -31.93 -14.47 6.32
N SER A 239 -31.54 -13.85 7.43
CA SER A 239 -32.30 -13.86 8.68
C SER A 239 -33.68 -13.22 8.49
N GLY A 240 -33.75 -12.08 7.78
CA GLY A 240 -35.00 -11.42 7.41
C GLY A 240 -35.93 -12.31 6.59
N ILE A 241 -35.41 -13.00 5.56
CA ILE A 241 -36.19 -13.97 4.77
C ILE A 241 -36.74 -15.08 5.66
N PHE A 242 -35.92 -15.64 6.54
CA PHE A 242 -36.36 -16.72 7.42
C PHE A 242 -37.45 -16.28 8.40
N VAL A 243 -37.30 -15.11 9.01
CA VAL A 243 -38.30 -14.53 9.92
C VAL A 243 -39.58 -14.18 9.16
N PHE A 244 -39.49 -13.70 7.92
CA PHE A 244 -40.64 -13.44 7.07
C PHE A 244 -41.43 -14.73 6.76
N LEU A 245 -40.75 -15.84 6.46
CA LEU A 245 -41.39 -17.10 6.10
C LEU A 245 -41.96 -17.88 7.29
N PHE A 246 -41.29 -17.85 8.45
CA PHE A 246 -41.61 -18.73 9.59
C PHE A 246 -41.92 -17.98 10.89
N GLY A 247 -41.90 -16.65 10.89
CA GLY A 247 -42.08 -15.82 12.07
C GLY A 247 -40.87 -15.82 13.02
N THR A 248 -40.91 -14.94 14.03
CA THR A 248 -39.90 -14.88 15.09
C THR A 248 -40.04 -16.09 16.01
N ASN A 249 -39.28 -17.13 15.72
CA ASN A 249 -39.22 -18.32 16.57
C ASN A 249 -38.14 -18.16 17.66
N LYS A 250 -38.36 -18.76 18.84
CA LYS A 250 -37.33 -18.86 19.92
C LYS A 250 -36.03 -19.50 19.44
N LEU A 251 -36.13 -20.34 18.41
CA LEU A 251 -35.01 -20.87 17.65
C LEU A 251 -34.95 -20.10 16.34
N ALA A 252 -34.11 -19.06 16.33
CA ALA A 252 -33.57 -18.49 15.10
C ALA A 252 -33.01 -19.64 14.22
N PRO A 253 -32.86 -19.48 12.89
CA PRO A 253 -32.37 -20.56 12.02
C PRO A 253 -31.06 -21.19 12.54
N TRP A 254 -30.26 -20.38 13.23
CA TRP A 254 -28.98 -20.70 13.84
C TRP A 254 -29.05 -21.39 15.22
N GLY A 255 -30.22 -21.44 15.85
CA GLY A 255 -30.43 -22.11 17.15
C GLY A 255 -30.12 -23.61 17.10
N PHE A 256 -30.28 -24.23 15.92
CA PHE A 256 -29.91 -25.62 15.65
C PHE A 256 -28.40 -25.87 15.84
N LEU A 257 -27.54 -24.97 15.38
CA LEU A 257 -26.09 -25.05 15.58
C LEU A 257 -25.72 -24.87 17.05
N GLN A 258 -26.39 -23.95 17.76
CA GLN A 258 -26.15 -23.73 19.20
C GLN A 258 -26.56 -24.93 20.08
N THR A 259 -27.65 -25.62 19.74
CA THR A 259 -28.09 -26.81 20.47
C THR A 259 -27.11 -27.98 20.29
N HIS A 260 -26.64 -28.24 19.07
CA HIS A 260 -25.65 -29.30 18.82
C HIS A 260 -24.31 -29.02 19.48
N TRP A 261 -23.84 -27.77 19.47
CA TRP A 261 -22.60 -27.38 20.13
C TRP A 261 -22.67 -27.52 21.67
N LYS A 262 -23.85 -27.26 22.27
CA LYS A 262 -24.10 -27.49 23.70
C LYS A 262 -24.18 -28.96 24.08
N ASP A 263 -24.78 -29.81 23.24
CA ASP A 263 -24.88 -31.25 23.52
C ASP A 263 -23.52 -31.95 23.38
N GLN A 264 -22.65 -31.51 22.48
CA GLN A 264 -21.28 -32.01 22.36
C GLN A 264 -20.42 -31.70 23.60
N LYS A 265 -20.64 -30.55 24.25
CA LYS A 265 -20.00 -30.22 25.55
C LYS A 265 -20.47 -31.11 26.71
N ARG A 266 -21.71 -31.60 26.70
CA ARG A 266 -22.20 -32.54 27.74
C ARG A 266 -21.58 -33.93 27.62
N HIS A 267 -21.25 -34.37 26.41
CA HIS A 267 -20.59 -35.66 26.21
C HIS A 267 -19.11 -35.67 26.61
N ILE A 268 -18.43 -34.52 26.66
CA ILE A 268 -17.01 -34.42 27.05
C ILE A 268 -16.84 -34.18 28.56
N GLY A 269 -17.88 -33.72 29.28
CA GLY A 269 -17.86 -33.50 30.74
C GLY A 269 -18.27 -34.70 31.61
N GLY A 270 -18.46 -35.88 31.00
CA GLY A 270 -19.12 -37.04 31.61
C GLY A 270 -18.20 -38.09 32.24
N THR A 271 -17.06 -37.72 32.84
CA THR A 271 -16.28 -38.62 33.71
C THR A 271 -15.82 -37.87 34.95
N ARG A 272 -16.73 -37.70 35.91
CA ARG A 272 -16.35 -37.41 37.31
C ARG A 272 -16.74 -38.59 38.19
N SER A 273 -15.68 -39.22 38.71
CA SER A 273 -15.65 -40.30 39.69
C SER A 273 -16.65 -40.08 40.83
N LYS A 274 -17.46 -41.11 41.12
CA LYS A 274 -18.21 -41.23 42.38
C LYS A 274 -17.25 -41.73 43.46
N TYR A 275 -17.15 -40.98 44.56
CA TYR A 275 -17.26 -41.58 45.89
C TYR A 275 -18.71 -41.44 46.31
#